data_AF-A0A8H5MGX0-F1
#
_entry.id   AF-A0A8H5MGX0-F1
#
_cell.length_a   1.000
_cell.length_b   1.000
_cell.length_c   1.000
_cell.angle_alpha   90.00
_cell.angle_beta   90.00
_cell.angle_gamma   90.00
#
_symmetry.space_group_name_H-M   'P 1'
#
loop_
_entity.id
_entity.type
_entity.pdbx_description
1 polymer ?
#
loop_
_entity_poly.entity_id
_entity_poly.type
_entity_poly.pdbx_seq_one_letter_code
_entity_poly.pdbx_strand_id
1 'polypeptide(L)'
;MKPFRELLTKAWESTGEPVSENIFDGTMRGLVHSVNTIYKGRRSGSFLAVADKPNITIFPEVHSKRLIIDQADRTAKGVTVITASGEELDLYATREVIVSQGVFETPKLLMLSGIGPKAELAKHNIPLLVDSPHIGQHLLDHPGVPFVLKIKDSYSMDSHVLRKGALQDKVMSAYANGHAGPMGSPFLEMIGFPRIDSYLEKSPEYRAAKAANDGLDPFCPYGQPHFELDF
;
A
#
# COMPACT_ATOMS: atom_id res chain seq x y z
N MET A 1 -17.30 10.02 -15.88
CA MET A 1 -15.90 10.13 -16.31
C MET A 1 -15.57 9.50 -17.66
N LYS A 2 -16.49 8.78 -18.35
CA LYS A 2 -16.23 8.17 -19.67
C LYS A 2 -15.56 9.11 -20.70
N PRO A 3 -16.01 10.38 -20.90
CA PRO A 3 -15.36 11.28 -21.86
C PRO A 3 -13.90 11.62 -21.51
N PHE A 4 -13.54 11.66 -20.22
CA PHE A 4 -12.16 11.88 -19.78
C PHE A 4 -11.29 10.66 -20.14
N ARG A 5 -11.78 9.45 -19.81
CA ARG A 5 -11.08 8.20 -20.13
C ARG A 5 -10.82 8.04 -21.63
N GLU A 6 -11.80 8.32 -22.48
CA GLU A 6 -11.64 8.27 -23.93
C GLU A 6 -10.57 9.24 -24.46
N LEU A 7 -10.45 10.43 -23.87
CA LEU A 7 -9.41 11.39 -24.25
C LEU A 7 -8.04 10.96 -23.72
N LEU A 8 -7.97 10.42 -22.51
CA LEU A 8 -6.74 9.91 -21.93
C LEU A 8 -6.20 8.73 -22.73
N THR A 9 -7.03 7.76 -23.11
CA THR A 9 -6.63 6.64 -23.97
C THR A 9 -6.05 7.15 -25.29
N LYS A 10 -6.75 8.06 -25.98
CA LYS A 10 -6.25 8.64 -27.24
C LYS A 10 -4.92 9.37 -27.05
N ALA A 11 -4.77 10.12 -25.96
CA ALA A 11 -3.53 10.82 -25.65
C ALA A 11 -2.39 9.81 -25.42
N TRP A 12 -2.63 8.74 -24.67
CA TRP A 12 -1.66 7.68 -24.42
C TRP A 12 -1.23 6.97 -25.71
N GLU A 13 -2.17 6.50 -26.52
CA GLU A 13 -1.88 5.85 -27.80
C GLU A 13 -1.10 6.77 -28.75
N SER A 14 -1.35 8.08 -28.72
CA SER A 14 -0.60 9.05 -29.54
C SER A 14 0.88 9.14 -29.18
N THR A 15 1.29 8.65 -28.01
CA THR A 15 2.71 8.54 -27.61
C THR A 15 3.38 7.27 -28.14
N GLY A 16 2.61 6.33 -28.71
CA GLY A 16 3.09 5.03 -29.17
C GLY A 16 3.16 3.96 -28.07
N GLU A 17 2.74 4.27 -26.84
CA GLU A 17 2.62 3.27 -25.76
C GLU A 17 1.35 2.40 -25.93
N PRO A 18 1.41 1.11 -25.53
CA PRO A 18 0.30 0.19 -25.69
C PRO A 18 -0.81 0.43 -24.65
N VAL A 19 -2.01 -0.04 -24.99
CA VAL A 19 -3.13 -0.23 -24.05
C VAL A 19 -3.21 -1.72 -23.76
N SER A 20 -3.38 -2.09 -22.48
CA SER A 20 -3.52 -3.47 -22.05
C SER A 20 -4.68 -3.61 -21.06
N GLU A 21 -5.31 -4.78 -21.03
CA GLU A 21 -6.28 -5.15 -20.00
C GLU A 21 -5.76 -6.30 -19.11
N ASN A 22 -4.69 -6.98 -19.53
CA ASN A 22 -4.07 -8.03 -18.74
C ASN A 22 -2.71 -7.56 -18.21
N ILE A 23 -2.65 -7.35 -16.90
CA ILE A 23 -1.42 -7.06 -16.16
C ILE A 23 -1.12 -8.09 -15.08
N PHE A 24 -1.81 -9.23 -15.13
CA PHE A 24 -1.86 -10.19 -14.03
C PHE A 24 -0.95 -11.41 -14.26
N ASP A 25 -0.47 -11.61 -15.49
CA ASP A 25 0.34 -12.78 -15.89
C ASP A 25 1.85 -12.47 -15.98
N GLY A 26 2.32 -11.45 -15.26
CA GLY A 26 3.75 -11.10 -15.15
C GLY A 26 4.26 -10.05 -16.15
N THR A 27 3.42 -9.57 -17.06
CA THR A 27 3.70 -8.43 -17.95
C THR A 27 2.70 -7.32 -17.73
N MET A 28 3.13 -6.06 -17.63
CA MET A 28 2.24 -4.96 -17.26
C MET A 28 2.39 -3.64 -18.03
N ARG A 29 3.28 -3.58 -19.04
CA ARG A 29 3.52 -2.34 -19.80
C ARG A 29 2.24 -1.87 -20.51
N GLY A 30 1.86 -0.61 -20.28
CA GLY A 30 0.78 0.06 -21.00
C GLY A 30 -0.20 0.81 -20.09
N LEU A 31 -1.25 1.36 -20.70
CA LEU A 31 -2.39 1.96 -20.00
C LEU A 31 -3.48 0.92 -19.79
N VAL A 32 -4.04 0.86 -18.59
CA VAL A 32 -4.98 -0.18 -18.19
C VAL A 32 -6.18 0.39 -17.44
N HIS A 33 -7.30 -0.32 -17.45
CA HIS A 33 -8.38 -0.05 -16.51
C HIS A 33 -8.05 -0.68 -15.15
N SER A 34 -8.05 0.13 -14.10
CA SER A 34 -7.67 -0.34 -12.76
C SER A 34 -8.71 -1.32 -12.20
N VAL A 35 -8.22 -2.43 -11.64
CA VAL A 35 -9.02 -3.28 -10.75
C VAL A 35 -8.87 -2.77 -9.32
N ASN A 36 -9.96 -2.81 -8.56
CA ASN A 36 -10.02 -2.18 -7.25
C ASN A 36 -10.61 -3.16 -6.23
N THR A 37 -10.22 -3.03 -4.97
CA THR A 37 -10.91 -3.68 -3.84
C THR A 37 -12.22 -2.94 -3.50
N ILE A 38 -13.06 -2.74 -4.51
CA ILE A 38 -14.37 -2.08 -4.43
C ILE A 38 -15.37 -2.91 -5.23
N TYR A 39 -16.52 -3.21 -4.64
CA TYR A 39 -17.63 -3.86 -5.32
C TYR A 39 -18.96 -3.23 -4.91
N LYS A 40 -19.82 -2.91 -5.89
CA LYS A 40 -21.11 -2.23 -5.68
C LYS A 40 -21.00 -1.00 -4.75
N GLY A 41 -19.99 -0.15 -5.01
CA GLY A 41 -19.76 1.09 -4.26
C GLY A 41 -19.23 0.89 -2.84
N ARG A 42 -18.82 -0.33 -2.44
CA ARG A 42 -18.31 -0.61 -1.10
C ARG A 42 -16.88 -1.14 -1.14
N ARG A 43 -16.07 -0.71 -0.17
CA ARG A 43 -14.72 -1.23 0.05
C ARG A 43 -14.75 -2.72 0.45
N SER A 44 -13.93 -3.53 -0.21
CA SER A 44 -13.61 -4.89 0.20
C SER A 44 -12.34 -4.89 1.05
N GLY A 45 -12.47 -4.77 2.37
CA GLY A 45 -11.33 -4.81 3.29
C GLY A 45 -11.03 -6.21 3.82
N SER A 46 -9.85 -6.38 4.41
CA SER A 46 -9.40 -7.66 5.01
C SER A 46 -10.31 -8.16 6.14
N PHE A 47 -11.07 -7.27 6.79
CA PHE A 47 -12.06 -7.61 7.82
C PHE A 47 -13.12 -8.62 7.32
N LEU A 48 -13.37 -8.70 6.01
CA LEU A 48 -14.26 -9.69 5.42
C LEU A 48 -13.76 -11.13 5.65
N ALA A 49 -12.45 -11.33 5.85
CA ALA A 49 -11.88 -12.65 6.08
C ALA A 49 -12.14 -13.19 7.50
N VAL A 50 -12.52 -12.33 8.46
CA VAL A 50 -12.70 -12.71 9.88
C VAL A 50 -14.13 -12.52 10.39
N ALA A 51 -14.98 -11.83 9.64
CA ALA A 51 -16.39 -11.62 9.98
C ALA A 51 -17.17 -12.94 10.07
N ASP A 52 -18.18 -12.97 10.95
CA ASP A 52 -19.16 -14.05 11.11
C ASP A 52 -18.55 -15.44 11.38
N LYS A 53 -17.36 -15.49 11.99
CA LYS A 53 -16.66 -16.72 12.37
C LYS A 53 -16.63 -16.89 13.90
N PRO A 54 -17.43 -17.80 14.48
CA PRO A 54 -17.56 -17.92 15.94
C PRO A 54 -16.30 -18.44 16.64
N ASN A 55 -15.35 -19.00 15.89
CA ASN A 55 -14.07 -19.47 16.39
C ASN A 55 -12.97 -18.39 16.37
N ILE A 56 -13.30 -17.15 16.00
CA ILE A 56 -12.38 -16.00 16.02
C ILE A 56 -12.83 -15.02 17.09
N THR A 57 -11.97 -14.80 18.08
CA THR A 57 -12.14 -13.70 19.05
C THR A 57 -11.43 -12.46 18.52
N ILE A 58 -12.17 -11.38 18.31
CA ILE A 58 -11.61 -10.06 17.97
C ILE A 58 -11.56 -9.23 19.24
N PHE A 59 -10.35 -8.79 19.61
CA PHE A 59 -10.13 -7.95 20.78
C PHE A 59 -9.59 -6.57 20.33
N PRO A 60 -10.49 -5.66 19.93
CA PRO A 60 -10.10 -4.34 19.43
C PRO A 60 -9.71 -3.40 20.59
N GLU A 61 -9.25 -2.20 20.25
CA GLU A 61 -8.97 -1.13 21.23
C GLU A 61 -7.90 -1.50 22.29
N VAL A 62 -6.92 -2.30 21.87
CA VAL A 62 -5.74 -2.63 22.66
C VAL A 62 -4.44 -2.29 21.91
N HIS A 63 -3.39 -1.96 22.64
CA HIS A 63 -2.07 -1.65 22.10
C HIS A 63 -1.04 -2.68 22.54
N SER A 64 -0.30 -3.31 21.63
CA SER A 64 0.71 -4.31 22.02
C SER A 64 1.88 -3.65 22.75
N LYS A 65 2.27 -4.22 23.90
CA LYS A 65 3.44 -3.79 24.68
C LYS A 65 4.69 -4.59 24.31
N ARG A 66 4.57 -5.93 24.30
CA ARG A 66 5.67 -6.87 24.00
C ARG A 66 5.13 -8.26 23.67
N LEU A 67 5.92 -9.06 22.96
CA LEU A 67 5.73 -10.50 22.89
C LEU A 67 6.16 -11.13 24.21
N ILE A 68 5.45 -12.20 24.59
CA ILE A 68 5.82 -13.03 25.74
C ILE A 68 6.71 -14.14 25.19
N ILE A 69 8.00 -14.11 25.53
CA ILE A 69 8.99 -15.06 25.03
C ILE A 69 9.60 -15.80 26.22
N ASP A 70 9.52 -17.12 26.18
CA ASP A 70 10.27 -17.98 27.10
C ASP A 70 11.71 -18.11 26.57
N GLN A 71 12.67 -17.72 27.41
CA GLN A 71 14.08 -17.70 27.02
C GLN A 71 14.73 -19.09 27.06
N ALA A 72 14.21 -20.00 27.90
CA ALA A 72 14.78 -21.33 28.07
C ALA A 72 14.50 -22.20 26.84
N ASP A 73 13.27 -22.13 26.32
CA ASP A 73 12.86 -22.89 25.13
C ASP A 73 12.84 -22.05 23.84
N ARG A 74 13.16 -20.75 23.93
CA ARG A 74 13.16 -19.79 22.81
C ARG A 74 11.82 -19.73 22.06
N THR A 75 10.71 -19.89 22.78
CA THR A 75 9.36 -19.95 22.20
C THR A 75 8.55 -18.71 22.55
N ALA A 76 7.89 -18.12 21.54
CA ALA A 76 6.86 -17.10 21.76
C ALA A 76 5.58 -17.76 22.31
N LYS A 77 5.17 -17.37 23.52
CA LYS A 77 4.00 -17.91 24.23
C LYS A 77 2.75 -17.07 24.05
N GLY A 78 2.89 -15.82 23.63
CA GLY A 78 1.77 -14.89 23.59
C GLY A 78 2.19 -13.43 23.37
N VAL A 79 1.30 -12.53 23.75
CA VAL A 79 1.49 -11.07 23.66
C VAL A 79 0.91 -10.40 24.89
N THR A 80 1.64 -9.43 25.46
CA THR A 80 1.10 -8.49 26.44
C THR A 80 0.54 -7.29 25.69
N VAL A 81 -0.70 -6.91 26.00
CA VAL A 81 -1.38 -5.73 25.44
C VAL A 81 -1.81 -4.77 26.55
N ILE A 82 -2.02 -3.50 26.20
CA ILE A 82 -2.56 -2.46 27.07
C ILE A 82 -3.96 -2.12 26.58
N THR A 83 -4.95 -2.18 27.48
CA THR A 83 -6.35 -1.86 27.17
C THR A 83 -6.59 -0.34 27.17
N ALA A 84 -7.78 0.08 26.72
CA ALA A 84 -8.21 1.47 26.79
C ALA A 84 -8.24 2.04 28.23
N SER A 85 -8.37 1.20 29.27
CA SER A 85 -8.29 1.63 30.68
C SER A 85 -6.85 1.78 31.19
N GLY A 86 -5.85 1.37 30.39
CA GLY A 86 -4.43 1.34 30.77
C GLY A 86 -3.99 0.06 31.48
N GLU A 87 -4.88 -0.94 31.59
CA GLU A 87 -4.55 -2.24 32.18
C GLU A 87 -3.70 -3.09 31.21
N GLU A 88 -2.72 -3.81 31.74
CA GLU A 88 -1.95 -4.80 30.98
C GLU A 88 -2.60 -6.18 31.06
N LEU A 89 -2.78 -6.80 29.89
CA LEU A 89 -3.34 -8.13 29.76
C LEU A 89 -2.41 -9.02 28.94
N ASP A 90 -2.19 -10.24 29.42
CA ASP A 90 -1.44 -11.27 28.70
C ASP A 90 -2.40 -12.21 27.96
N LEU A 91 -2.17 -12.36 26.65
CA LEU A 91 -2.91 -13.27 25.79
C LEU A 91 -1.97 -14.38 25.32
N TYR A 92 -2.32 -15.63 25.60
CA TYR A 92 -1.46 -16.79 25.33
C TYR A 92 -1.94 -17.58 24.11
N ALA A 93 -0.98 -18.09 23.34
CA ALA A 93 -1.22 -19.00 22.24
C ALA A 93 -0.77 -20.42 22.62
N THR A 94 -1.60 -21.42 22.35
CA THR A 94 -1.24 -22.84 22.56
C THR A 94 -0.44 -23.43 21.41
N ARG A 95 -0.39 -22.74 20.27
CA ARG A 95 0.30 -23.18 19.05
C ARG A 95 1.32 -22.14 18.60
N GLU A 96 0.85 -21.04 18.04
CA GLU A 96 1.69 -20.05 17.38
C GLU A 96 1.18 -18.63 17.61
N VAL A 97 2.11 -17.67 17.61
CA VAL A 97 1.82 -16.23 17.55
C VAL A 97 2.25 -15.73 16.18
N ILE A 98 1.30 -15.20 15.40
CA ILE A 98 1.59 -14.55 14.11
C ILE A 98 1.61 -13.03 14.32
N VAL A 99 2.76 -12.39 14.05
CA VAL A 99 2.91 -10.93 14.16
C VAL A 99 2.60 -10.28 12.82
N SER A 100 1.45 -9.59 12.76
CA SER A 100 0.93 -8.96 11.54
C SER A 100 0.70 -7.46 11.70
N GLN A 101 1.65 -6.74 12.31
CA GLN A 101 1.50 -5.31 12.62
C GLN A 101 1.94 -4.37 11.48
N GLY A 102 2.27 -4.91 10.30
CA GLY A 102 2.74 -4.12 9.17
C GLY A 102 4.20 -3.68 9.29
N VAL A 103 4.68 -2.94 8.29
CA VAL A 103 6.11 -2.68 8.03
C VAL A 103 6.81 -1.89 9.14
N PHE A 104 6.11 -1.01 9.85
CA PHE A 104 6.70 -0.19 10.92
C PHE A 104 6.58 -0.83 12.31
N GLU A 105 5.39 -1.35 12.62
CA GLU A 105 5.08 -1.80 13.98
C GLU A 105 5.53 -3.25 14.26
N THR A 106 5.63 -4.08 13.21
CA THR A 106 6.22 -5.43 13.35
C THR A 106 7.67 -5.38 13.83
N PRO A 107 8.60 -4.67 13.15
CA PRO A 107 9.97 -4.59 13.65
C PRO A 107 10.07 -3.86 14.99
N LYS A 108 9.22 -2.86 15.25
CA LYS A 108 9.15 -2.19 16.57
C LYS A 108 8.84 -3.18 17.69
N LEU A 109 7.77 -3.97 17.57
CA LEU A 109 7.38 -4.94 18.60
C LEU A 109 8.43 -6.03 18.76
N LEU A 110 9.02 -6.53 17.67
CA LEU A 110 10.10 -7.52 17.74
C LEU A 110 11.28 -6.97 18.54
N MET A 111 11.71 -5.74 18.27
CA MET A 111 12.79 -5.09 19.01
C MET A 111 12.41 -4.88 20.48
N LEU A 112 11.22 -4.36 20.79
CA LEU A 112 10.71 -4.23 22.17
C LEU A 112 10.63 -5.57 22.91
N SER A 113 10.59 -6.67 22.18
CA SER A 113 10.59 -8.04 22.70
C SER A 113 11.98 -8.68 22.75
N GLY A 114 13.05 -7.92 22.48
CA GLY A 114 14.43 -8.38 22.54
C GLY A 114 14.92 -9.12 21.29
N ILE A 115 14.20 -9.02 20.16
CA ILE A 115 14.58 -9.59 18.86
C ILE A 115 14.94 -8.45 17.90
N GLY A 116 16.22 -8.25 17.65
CA GLY A 116 16.67 -7.18 16.75
C GLY A 116 18.18 -6.92 16.81
N PRO A 117 18.66 -5.83 16.20
CA PRO A 117 20.09 -5.51 16.19
C PRO A 117 20.58 -5.25 17.61
N LYS A 118 21.57 -6.02 18.07
CA LYS A 118 22.10 -5.93 19.44
C LYS A 118 22.45 -4.51 19.91
N ALA A 119 23.11 -3.72 19.05
CA ALA A 119 23.51 -2.36 19.38
C ALA A 119 22.31 -1.42 19.58
N GLU A 120 21.27 -1.56 18.75
CA GLU A 120 20.05 -0.76 18.85
C GLU A 120 19.26 -1.12 20.12
N LEU A 121 19.13 -2.41 20.43
CA LEU A 121 18.50 -2.87 21.67
C LEU A 121 19.21 -2.35 22.92
N ALA A 122 20.55 -2.42 22.94
CA ALA A 122 21.35 -1.94 24.05
C ALA A 122 21.19 -0.43 24.30
N LYS A 123 21.11 0.38 23.23
CA LYS A 123 20.88 1.84 23.31
C LYS A 123 19.58 2.19 24.05
N HIS A 124 18.58 1.32 23.98
CA HIS A 124 17.28 1.50 24.63
C HIS A 124 17.10 0.66 25.90
N ASN A 125 18.17 0.07 26.42
CA ASN A 125 18.16 -0.82 27.60
C ASN A 125 17.21 -2.02 27.47
N ILE A 126 17.05 -2.52 26.24
CA ILE A 126 16.23 -3.71 25.97
C ILE A 126 17.14 -4.95 26.04
N PRO A 127 16.79 -5.96 26.88
CA PRO A 127 17.54 -7.21 26.93
C PRO A 127 17.57 -7.91 25.56
N LEU A 128 18.77 -8.30 25.13
CA LEU A 128 18.95 -9.08 23.91
C LEU A 128 18.52 -10.53 24.14
N LEU A 129 17.54 -11.01 23.36
CA LEU A 129 17.19 -12.42 23.27
C LEU A 129 17.76 -13.06 22.01
N VAL A 130 17.58 -12.37 20.87
CA VAL A 130 18.07 -12.82 19.57
C VAL A 130 18.68 -11.62 18.85
N ASP A 131 19.97 -11.73 18.52
CA ASP A 131 20.64 -10.77 17.67
C ASP A 131 20.22 -11.00 16.22
N SER A 132 19.31 -10.15 15.74
CA SER A 132 18.76 -10.20 14.39
C SER A 132 18.99 -8.85 13.71
N PRO A 133 20.14 -8.66 13.04
CA PRO A 133 20.57 -7.34 12.57
C PRO A 133 19.70 -6.74 11.47
N HIS A 134 18.82 -7.53 10.85
CA HIS A 134 17.93 -7.08 9.77
C HIS A 134 16.56 -6.59 10.25
N ILE A 135 16.20 -6.79 11.53
CA ILE A 135 14.93 -6.27 12.04
C ILE A 135 14.94 -4.75 11.96
N GLY A 136 13.92 -4.19 11.31
CA GLY A 136 13.78 -2.76 11.05
C GLY A 136 14.68 -2.22 9.93
N GLN A 137 15.48 -3.07 9.29
CA GLN A 137 16.30 -2.72 8.13
C GLN A 137 15.55 -3.05 6.82
N HIS A 138 16.15 -2.66 5.69
CA HIS A 138 15.61 -2.92 4.34
C HIS A 138 14.24 -2.31 4.09
N LEU A 139 13.88 -1.24 4.81
CA LEU A 139 12.71 -0.44 4.50
C LEU A 139 12.87 0.13 3.09
N LEU A 140 11.95 -0.24 2.21
CA LEU A 140 11.86 0.26 0.84
C LEU A 140 10.42 0.68 0.59
N ASP A 141 10.25 1.84 -0.05
CA ASP A 141 8.96 2.39 -0.43
C ASP A 141 9.09 3.09 -1.79
N HIS A 142 7.97 3.34 -2.46
CA HIS A 142 7.95 4.02 -3.76
C HIS A 142 7.90 5.55 -3.55
N PRO A 143 8.92 6.31 -3.99
CA PRO A 143 8.85 7.76 -3.96
C PRO A 143 7.81 8.27 -4.98
N GLY A 144 7.00 9.25 -4.59
CA GLY A 144 5.97 9.85 -5.45
C GLY A 144 6.10 11.36 -5.56
N VAL A 145 5.86 11.90 -6.76
CA VAL A 145 5.78 13.36 -7.01
C VAL A 145 4.44 13.67 -7.68
N PRO A 146 3.35 13.82 -6.92
CA PRO A 146 2.04 14.15 -7.49
C PRO A 146 2.03 15.60 -8.01
N PHE A 147 1.32 15.84 -9.10
CA PHE A 147 1.03 17.18 -9.61
C PHE A 147 -0.45 17.29 -9.99
N VAL A 148 -0.99 18.51 -9.95
CA VAL A 148 -2.40 18.77 -10.21
C VAL A 148 -2.55 19.65 -11.44
N LEU A 149 -3.41 19.23 -12.37
CA LEU A 149 -3.80 20.03 -13.53
C LEU A 149 -5.24 20.50 -13.39
N LYS A 150 -5.47 21.80 -13.62
CA LYS A 150 -6.84 22.30 -13.79
C LYS A 150 -7.38 21.82 -15.14
N ILE A 151 -8.43 21.01 -15.10
CA ILE A 151 -9.14 20.53 -16.29
C ILE A 151 -10.48 21.26 -16.48
N LYS A 152 -11.08 21.11 -17.65
CA LYS A 152 -12.42 21.67 -17.91
C LYS A 152 -13.44 20.99 -17.00
N ASP A 153 -14.44 21.74 -16.53
CA ASP A 153 -15.44 21.28 -15.56
C ASP A 153 -16.17 19.99 -16.00
N SER A 154 -16.36 19.79 -17.31
CA SER A 154 -16.99 18.59 -17.88
C SER A 154 -16.21 17.29 -17.65
N TYR A 155 -14.94 17.38 -17.25
CA TYR A 155 -14.04 16.24 -17.03
C TYR A 155 -13.62 16.10 -15.56
N SER A 156 -14.17 16.92 -14.65
CA SER A 156 -13.80 16.92 -13.23
C SER A 156 -14.96 16.41 -12.37
N MET A 157 -14.61 15.78 -11.24
CA MET A 157 -15.55 15.36 -10.20
C MET A 157 -15.57 16.31 -9.00
N ASP A 158 -14.77 17.38 -9.01
CA ASP A 158 -14.58 18.29 -7.87
C ASP A 158 -15.91 18.88 -7.39
N SER A 159 -16.77 19.33 -8.31
CA SER A 159 -18.08 19.92 -8.00
C SER A 159 -19.09 18.91 -7.47
N HIS A 160 -18.86 17.62 -7.70
CA HIS A 160 -19.74 16.54 -7.27
C HIS A 160 -19.27 15.90 -5.96
N VAL A 161 -17.97 15.89 -5.68
CA VAL A 161 -17.40 15.10 -4.56
C VAL A 161 -16.73 15.98 -3.51
N LEU A 162 -16.03 17.05 -3.92
CA LEU A 162 -15.23 17.87 -3.01
C LEU A 162 -15.97 19.13 -2.54
N ARG A 163 -16.67 19.82 -3.45
CA ARG A 163 -17.30 21.12 -3.17
C ARG A 163 -18.73 20.93 -2.69
N LYS A 164 -19.06 21.57 -1.57
CA LYS A 164 -20.42 21.57 -1.02
C LYS A 164 -21.41 22.25 -1.95
N GLY A 165 -22.59 21.66 -2.10
CA GLY A 165 -23.69 22.21 -2.88
C GLY A 165 -24.60 21.11 -3.45
N ALA A 166 -25.61 21.53 -4.21
CA ALA A 166 -26.68 20.66 -4.69
C ALA A 166 -26.19 19.43 -5.49
N LEU A 167 -25.08 19.54 -6.22
CA LEU A 167 -24.49 18.41 -6.95
C LEU A 167 -23.91 17.36 -5.99
N GLN A 168 -23.20 17.80 -4.94
CA GLN A 168 -22.68 16.91 -3.91
C GLN A 168 -23.81 16.27 -3.10
N ASP A 169 -24.81 17.06 -2.70
CA ASP A 169 -25.98 16.56 -1.95
C ASP A 169 -26.70 15.46 -2.74
N LYS A 170 -26.83 15.64 -4.06
CA LYS A 170 -27.44 14.63 -4.95
C LYS A 170 -26.66 13.32 -4.99
N VAL A 171 -25.33 13.36 -5.14
CA VAL A 171 -24.54 12.12 -5.21
C VAL A 171 -24.39 11.45 -3.85
N MET A 172 -24.36 12.23 -2.76
CA MET A 172 -24.42 11.72 -1.39
C MET A 172 -25.75 11.00 -1.12
N SER A 173 -26.87 11.60 -1.53
CA SER A 173 -28.19 10.97 -1.40
C SER A 173 -28.28 9.67 -2.21
N ALA A 174 -27.78 9.65 -3.45
CA ALA A 174 -27.73 8.43 -4.26
C ALA A 174 -26.90 7.31 -3.60
N TYR A 175 -25.81 7.68 -2.93
CA TYR A 175 -24.97 6.72 -2.22
C TYR A 175 -25.63 6.21 -0.93
N ALA A 176 -26.27 7.09 -0.17
CA ALA A 176 -27.04 6.68 1.01
C ALA A 176 -28.19 5.71 0.63
N ASN A 177 -28.80 5.93 -0.54
CA ASN A 177 -29.92 5.15 -1.05
C ASN A 177 -29.46 4.00 -1.97
N GLY A 178 -28.51 3.18 -1.51
CA GLY A 178 -28.13 1.94 -2.20
C GLY A 178 -26.70 1.92 -2.77
N HIS A 179 -25.80 2.76 -2.26
CA HIS A 179 -24.38 2.85 -2.63
C HIS A 179 -24.15 3.16 -4.11
N ALA A 180 -25.10 3.86 -4.75
CA ALA A 180 -25.02 4.23 -6.14
C ALA A 180 -24.28 5.57 -6.33
N GLY A 181 -23.86 5.82 -7.57
CA GLY A 181 -23.25 7.08 -7.96
C GLY A 181 -21.75 7.19 -7.59
N PRO A 182 -21.16 8.35 -7.85
CA PRO A 182 -19.71 8.51 -7.83
C PRO A 182 -19.07 8.48 -6.43
N MET A 183 -19.85 8.60 -5.36
CA MET A 183 -19.30 8.53 -3.99
C MET A 183 -18.74 7.14 -3.64
N GLY A 184 -19.17 6.09 -4.34
CA GLY A 184 -18.60 4.75 -4.22
C GLY A 184 -17.45 4.46 -5.19
N SER A 185 -16.98 5.46 -5.93
CA SER A 185 -15.89 5.33 -6.92
C SER A 185 -14.51 5.24 -6.24
N PRO A 186 -13.53 4.53 -6.83
CA PRO A 186 -12.13 4.64 -6.42
C PRO A 186 -11.50 6.00 -6.76
N PHE A 187 -12.10 6.76 -7.67
CA PHE A 187 -11.56 8.00 -8.28
C PHE A 187 -10.25 7.83 -9.07
N LEU A 188 -9.68 6.63 -9.09
CA LEU A 188 -8.62 6.17 -9.98
C LEU A 188 -9.20 5.08 -10.88
N GLU A 189 -9.35 5.35 -12.17
CA GLU A 189 -9.98 4.41 -13.11
C GLU A 189 -8.99 3.88 -14.15
N MET A 190 -7.88 4.59 -14.38
CA MET A 190 -6.88 4.22 -15.38
C MET A 190 -5.48 4.37 -14.81
N ILE A 191 -4.60 3.40 -15.07
CA ILE A 191 -3.22 3.40 -14.58
C ILE A 191 -2.28 3.14 -15.76
N GLY A 192 -1.22 3.94 -15.87
CA GLY A 192 -0.17 3.77 -16.87
C GLY A 192 1.08 3.16 -16.27
N PHE A 193 1.61 2.12 -16.91
CA PHE A 193 2.89 1.49 -16.56
C PHE A 193 3.91 1.63 -17.70
N PRO A 194 4.48 2.83 -17.92
CA PRO A 194 5.42 3.05 -19.01
C PRO A 194 6.85 2.69 -18.62
N ARG A 195 7.67 2.49 -19.65
CA ARG A 195 9.11 2.77 -19.54
C ARG A 195 9.40 4.13 -20.15
N ILE A 196 10.46 4.77 -19.68
CA ILE A 196 10.88 6.10 -20.16
C ILE A 196 12.32 6.10 -20.67
N ASP A 197 12.78 4.99 -21.24
CA ASP A 197 14.15 4.81 -21.72
C ASP A 197 14.62 6.01 -22.57
N SER A 198 13.80 6.46 -23.53
CA SER A 198 14.13 7.58 -24.41
C SER A 198 14.28 8.93 -23.69
N TYR A 199 13.69 9.09 -22.50
CA TYR A 199 13.89 10.26 -21.65
C TYR A 199 15.15 10.12 -20.81
N LEU A 200 15.37 8.95 -20.21
CA LEU A 200 16.57 8.65 -19.41
C LEU A 200 17.84 8.77 -20.25
N GLU A 201 17.83 8.26 -21.49
CA GLU A 201 18.97 8.32 -22.43
C GLU A 201 19.37 9.76 -22.80
N LYS A 202 18.55 10.77 -22.49
CA LYS A 202 18.94 12.19 -22.68
C LYS A 202 19.89 12.69 -21.59
N SER A 203 19.85 12.12 -20.39
CA SER A 203 20.74 12.51 -19.27
C SER A 203 22.14 11.91 -19.43
N PRO A 204 23.21 12.74 -19.45
CA PRO A 204 24.59 12.25 -19.39
C PRO A 204 24.88 11.38 -18.17
N GLU A 205 24.31 11.72 -17.02
CA GLU A 205 24.48 11.00 -15.75
C GLU A 205 23.87 9.59 -15.84
N TYR A 206 22.65 9.47 -16.38
CA TYR A 206 22.03 8.16 -16.60
C TYR A 206 22.85 7.30 -17.56
N ARG A 207 23.29 7.86 -18.70
CA ARG A 207 24.10 7.10 -19.67
C ARG A 207 25.39 6.58 -19.04
N ALA A 208 26.06 7.39 -18.23
CA ALA A 208 27.25 6.97 -17.50
C ALA A 208 26.92 5.86 -16.49
N ALA A 209 25.83 5.99 -15.73
CA ALA A 209 25.40 4.97 -14.76
C ALA A 209 25.04 3.64 -15.43
N LYS A 210 24.30 3.67 -16.54
CA LYS A 210 23.98 2.49 -17.34
C LYS A 210 25.23 1.82 -17.91
N ALA A 211 26.17 2.61 -18.45
CA ALA A 211 27.45 2.08 -18.94
C ALA A 211 28.30 1.44 -17.82
N ALA A 212 28.28 2.03 -16.62
CA ALA A 212 28.95 1.46 -15.44
C ALA A 212 28.26 0.19 -14.91
N ASN A 213 27.01 -0.06 -15.31
CA ASN A 213 26.21 -1.22 -14.96
C ASN A 213 26.13 -2.23 -16.13
N ASP A 214 27.24 -2.42 -16.86
CA ASP A 214 27.34 -3.35 -18.00
C ASP A 214 26.30 -3.13 -19.11
N GLY A 215 25.84 -1.89 -19.28
CA GLY A 215 24.81 -1.51 -20.24
C GLY A 215 23.38 -1.87 -19.81
N LEU A 216 23.19 -2.47 -18.64
CA LEU A 216 21.89 -2.78 -18.06
C LEU A 216 21.27 -1.53 -17.44
N ASP A 217 19.98 -1.32 -17.72
CA ASP A 217 19.20 -0.26 -17.09
C ASP A 217 19.23 -0.41 -15.55
N PRO A 218 19.74 0.59 -14.81
CA PRO A 218 19.84 0.51 -13.36
C PRO A 218 18.51 0.39 -12.62
N PHE A 219 17.40 0.80 -13.24
CA PHE A 219 16.08 0.76 -12.60
C PHE A 219 15.36 -0.56 -12.86
N CYS A 220 15.23 -0.96 -14.13
CA CYS A 220 14.41 -2.09 -14.54
C CYS A 220 15.13 -2.93 -15.61
N PRO A 221 16.20 -3.65 -15.25
CA PRO A 221 17.07 -4.35 -16.19
C PRO A 221 16.40 -5.50 -16.93
N TYR A 222 15.23 -5.96 -16.48
CA TYR A 222 14.51 -7.09 -17.10
C TYR A 222 13.17 -6.66 -17.72
N GLY A 223 13.02 -5.38 -18.07
CA GLY A 223 11.87 -4.88 -18.82
C GLY A 223 10.65 -4.53 -17.98
N GLN A 224 10.79 -4.42 -16.66
CA GLN A 224 9.74 -3.89 -15.78
C GLN A 224 9.42 -2.41 -16.11
N PRO A 225 8.23 -1.90 -15.75
CA PRO A 225 7.90 -0.48 -15.86
C PRO A 225 8.79 0.39 -14.96
N HIS A 226 9.05 1.63 -15.39
CA HIS A 226 9.74 2.62 -14.55
C HIS A 226 8.79 3.36 -13.62
N PHE A 227 7.53 3.47 -14.00
CA PHE A 227 6.53 4.26 -13.29
C PHE A 227 5.20 3.52 -13.21
N GLU A 228 4.45 3.88 -12.19
CA GLU A 228 3.00 3.79 -12.12
C GLU A 228 2.47 5.23 -12.23
N LEU A 229 1.57 5.48 -13.19
CA LEU A 229 0.96 6.77 -13.45
C LEU A 229 -0.55 6.68 -13.22
N ASP A 230 -1.03 7.24 -12.12
CA ASP A 230 -2.43 7.15 -11.70
C ASP A 230 -3.29 8.28 -12.30
N PHE A 231 -4.37 7.91 -13.00
CA PHE A 231 -5.27 8.84 -13.69
C PHE A 231 -6.77 8.73 -13.31
#